data_AF-A0A1I6RQR1-F1
#
_entry.id   AF-A0A1I6RQR1-F1
#
_cell.length_a   1.000
_cell.length_b   1.000
_cell.length_c   1.000
_cell.angle_alpha   90.00
_cell.angle_beta   90.00
_cell.angle_gamma   90.00
#
_symmetry.space_group_name_H-M   'P 1'
#
loop_
_entity.id
_entity.type
_entity.pdbx_description
1 polymer ?
#
loop_
_entity_poly.entity_id
_entity_poly.type
_entity_poly.pdbx_seq_one_letter_code
_entity_poly.pdbx_strand_id
1 'polypeptide(L)'
;MSRSLQLGEKTAFLPLLVANLFPLAGIAFLEWHPEEVLFVYWLEIGSFVVLYSGLVLFAKRESRPADRNIDPLSFSLPFVNARETPIQPFDRVPAVYPRNVRYAIGLFVWGLVFWWCLAVLMVLMPARATLELSASGEGVPIGDVVSIIGNAFSPAILVNACLLFVSQLVTIRREFFGRRRHERLSAATIAELPIRVILFWFLLTIFAQLVFPLLLWPIALVFDTATVTEVGVSTLVIAGKLTIEWATRESQWSGESSGIARFFTPENPHSSE
;
A
#
# COMPACT_ATOMS: atom_id res chain seq x y z
N MET A 1 34.31 5.88 -13.26
CA MET A 1 33.06 5.22 -13.68
C MET A 1 31.99 5.23 -12.57
N SER A 2 31.94 6.26 -11.71
CA SER A 2 30.99 6.34 -10.58
C SER A 2 30.01 7.52 -10.63
N ARG A 3 30.25 8.55 -11.46
CA ARG A 3 29.37 9.74 -11.54
C ARG A 3 28.08 9.53 -12.35
N SER A 4 28.11 8.67 -13.37
CA SER A 4 26.94 8.41 -14.23
C SER A 4 25.87 7.52 -13.57
N LEU A 5 26.28 6.61 -12.67
CA LEU A 5 25.37 5.82 -11.84
C LEU A 5 24.62 6.70 -10.82
N GLN A 6 25.34 7.62 -10.16
CA GLN A 6 24.74 8.55 -9.20
C GLN A 6 23.74 9.56 -9.82
N LEU A 7 23.96 9.96 -11.08
CA LEU A 7 23.04 10.86 -11.80
C LEU A 7 21.75 10.16 -12.23
N GLY A 8 21.80 8.86 -12.56
CA GLY A 8 20.63 8.02 -12.83
C GLY A 8 19.83 7.67 -11.56
N GLU A 9 20.50 7.54 -10.41
CA GLU A 9 19.88 7.33 -9.09
C GLU A 9 19.12 8.57 -8.61
N LYS A 10 19.72 9.76 -8.69
CA LYS A 10 19.06 11.01 -8.27
C LYS A 10 17.84 11.35 -9.10
N THR A 11 17.86 11.05 -10.39
CA THR A 11 16.73 11.30 -11.31
C THR A 11 15.56 10.34 -11.12
N ALA A 12 15.77 9.14 -10.56
CA ALA A 12 14.69 8.24 -10.18
C ALA A 12 14.13 8.52 -8.77
N PHE A 13 14.96 9.08 -7.89
CA PHE A 13 14.60 9.38 -6.50
C PHE A 13 13.77 10.66 -6.36
N LEU A 14 14.09 11.69 -7.14
CA LEU A 14 13.39 12.98 -7.09
C LEU A 14 11.88 12.88 -7.38
N PRO A 15 11.43 12.18 -8.43
CA PRO A 15 10.00 12.06 -8.72
C PRO A 15 9.24 11.31 -7.63
N LEU A 16 9.83 10.26 -7.06
CA LEU A 16 9.20 9.47 -5.99
C LEU A 16 9.11 10.30 -4.70
N LEU A 17 10.19 11.00 -4.35
CA LEU A 17 10.22 11.84 -3.16
C LEU A 17 9.29 13.05 -3.31
N VAL A 18 9.23 13.67 -4.48
CA VAL A 18 8.28 14.75 -4.80
C VAL A 18 6.84 14.25 -4.75
N ALA A 19 6.55 13.07 -5.31
CA ALA A 19 5.20 12.48 -5.24
C ALA A 19 4.76 12.19 -3.80
N ASN A 20 5.67 11.76 -2.92
CA ASN A 20 5.37 11.50 -1.52
C ASN A 20 5.35 12.75 -0.63
N LEU A 21 6.06 13.80 -1.02
CA LEU A 21 5.96 15.12 -0.38
C LEU A 21 4.76 15.92 -0.87
N PHE A 22 4.13 15.53 -1.97
CA PHE A 22 2.98 16.26 -2.50
C PHE A 22 1.80 16.31 -1.52
N PRO A 23 1.41 15.22 -0.83
CA PRO A 23 0.41 15.30 0.24
C PRO A 23 0.79 16.24 1.38
N LEU A 24 2.07 16.28 1.78
CA LEU A 24 2.60 17.21 2.79
C LEU A 24 2.52 18.67 2.32
N ALA A 25 2.91 18.92 1.07
CA ALA A 25 2.82 20.23 0.45
C ALA A 25 1.35 20.65 0.29
N GLY A 26 0.45 19.70 0.07
CA GLY A 26 -0.99 19.91 0.09
C GLY A 26 -1.47 20.48 1.43
N ILE A 27 -1.10 19.84 2.53
CA ILE A 27 -1.45 20.33 3.88
C ILE A 27 -0.83 21.72 4.14
N ALA A 28 0.45 21.89 3.81
CA ALA A 28 1.19 23.11 4.16
C ALA A 28 0.85 24.34 3.28
N PHE A 29 0.48 24.14 2.02
CA PHE A 29 0.34 25.22 1.03
C PHE A 29 -1.02 25.25 0.30
N LEU A 30 -1.75 24.14 0.28
CA LEU A 30 -3.03 24.01 -0.45
C LEU A 30 -4.22 23.85 0.51
N GLU A 31 -4.01 24.10 1.80
CA GLU A 31 -5.04 23.99 2.86
C GLU A 31 -5.72 22.62 2.88
N TRP A 32 -4.98 21.56 2.51
CA TRP A 32 -5.55 20.22 2.53
C TRP A 32 -5.80 19.78 3.95
N HIS A 33 -6.96 19.15 4.14
CA HIS A 33 -7.30 18.56 5.41
C HIS A 33 -6.59 17.20 5.53
N PRO A 34 -6.05 16.85 6.70
CA PRO A 34 -5.57 15.52 7.06
C PRO A 34 -6.38 14.33 6.51
N GLU A 35 -7.70 14.42 6.57
CA GLU A 35 -8.63 13.42 6.03
C GLU A 35 -8.49 13.20 4.51
N GLU A 36 -8.20 14.26 3.76
CA GLU A 36 -7.97 14.19 2.31
C GLU A 36 -6.69 13.39 2.00
N VAL A 37 -5.64 13.58 2.79
CA VAL A 37 -4.38 12.83 2.65
C VAL A 37 -4.57 11.35 2.98
N LEU A 38 -5.30 11.05 4.07
CA LEU A 38 -5.64 9.68 4.44
C LEU A 38 -6.48 9.00 3.34
N PHE A 39 -7.42 9.73 2.74
CA PHE A 39 -8.23 9.24 1.63
C PHE A 39 -7.38 8.92 0.39
N VAL A 40 -6.41 9.76 0.03
CA VAL A 40 -5.45 9.47 -1.06
C VAL A 40 -4.68 8.18 -0.79
N TYR A 41 -4.15 8.00 0.42
CA TYR A 41 -3.41 6.78 0.76
C TYR A 41 -4.31 5.53 0.81
N TRP A 42 -5.56 5.67 1.24
CA TRP A 42 -6.54 4.59 1.16
C TRP A 42 -6.80 4.15 -0.30
N LEU A 43 -6.95 5.11 -1.23
CA LEU A 43 -7.05 4.81 -2.67
C LEU A 43 -5.78 4.13 -3.20
N GLU A 44 -4.61 4.60 -2.78
CA GLU A 44 -3.32 4.04 -3.18
C GLU A 44 -3.17 2.58 -2.72
N ILE A 45 -3.61 2.26 -1.50
CA ILE A 45 -3.61 0.87 -0.99
C ILE A 45 -4.55 0.00 -1.83
N GLY A 46 -5.72 0.53 -2.20
CA GLY A 46 -6.68 -0.16 -3.07
C GLY A 46 -6.09 -0.47 -4.45
N SER A 47 -5.42 0.50 -5.08
CA SER A 47 -4.76 0.27 -6.35
C SER A 47 -3.64 -0.77 -6.23
N PHE A 48 -2.88 -0.71 -5.14
CA PHE A 48 -1.81 -1.65 -4.88
C PHE A 48 -2.33 -3.09 -4.72
N VAL A 49 -3.47 -3.31 -4.04
CA VAL A 49 -4.16 -4.62 -3.98
C VAL A 49 -4.51 -5.13 -5.38
N VAL A 50 -5.18 -4.31 -6.19
CA VAL A 50 -5.63 -4.71 -7.54
C VAL A 50 -4.44 -5.05 -8.43
N LEU A 51 -3.42 -4.19 -8.46
CA LEU A 51 -2.26 -4.35 -9.31
C LEU A 51 -1.46 -5.59 -8.93
N TYR A 52 -1.15 -5.77 -7.66
CA TYR A 52 -0.32 -6.92 -7.22
C TYR A 52 -1.06 -8.25 -7.34
N SER A 53 -2.37 -8.30 -7.10
CA SER A 53 -3.17 -9.49 -7.40
C SER A 53 -3.10 -9.88 -8.88
N GLY A 54 -3.09 -8.90 -9.78
CA GLY A 54 -2.84 -9.15 -11.20
C GLY A 54 -1.41 -9.64 -11.50
N LEU A 55 -0.40 -9.07 -10.85
CA LEU A 55 1.01 -9.41 -11.08
C LEU A 55 1.35 -10.86 -10.71
N VAL A 56 0.70 -11.41 -9.69
CA VAL A 56 0.86 -12.81 -9.26
C VAL A 56 0.61 -13.78 -10.42
N LEU A 57 -0.28 -13.43 -11.37
CA LEU A 57 -0.60 -14.27 -12.52
C LEU A 57 0.56 -14.44 -13.51
N PHE A 58 1.52 -13.51 -13.53
CA PHE A 58 2.66 -13.53 -14.44
C PHE A 58 3.90 -14.21 -13.86
N ALA A 59 3.87 -14.68 -12.61
CA ALA A 59 4.99 -15.40 -12.00
C ALA A 59 5.27 -16.73 -12.71
N LYS A 60 6.47 -16.84 -13.27
CA LYS A 60 6.92 -18.06 -13.96
C LYS A 60 7.41 -19.13 -13.00
N ARG A 61 8.06 -18.75 -11.91
CA ARG A 61 8.66 -19.71 -10.96
C ARG A 61 7.57 -20.40 -10.13
N GLU A 62 7.76 -21.68 -9.90
CA GLU A 62 6.83 -22.47 -9.11
C GLU A 62 6.87 -22.08 -7.62
N SER A 63 5.71 -22.04 -6.98
CA SER A 63 5.60 -21.74 -5.56
C SER A 63 5.83 -23.00 -4.74
N ARG A 64 6.81 -22.98 -3.84
CA ARG A 64 6.97 -23.97 -2.74
C ARG A 64 6.47 -23.34 -1.44
N PRO A 65 5.18 -23.48 -1.09
CA PRO A 65 4.61 -22.88 0.13
C PRO A 65 5.11 -23.56 1.41
N ALA A 66 5.46 -24.86 1.36
CA ALA A 66 5.92 -25.62 2.53
C ALA A 66 7.26 -25.14 3.13
N ASP A 67 8.08 -24.45 2.35
CA ASP A 67 9.39 -23.93 2.78
C ASP A 67 9.33 -22.46 3.25
N ARG A 68 8.13 -21.91 3.52
CA ARG A 68 7.95 -20.48 3.84
C ARG A 68 7.42 -20.25 5.24
N ASN A 69 7.89 -19.19 5.87
CA ASN A 69 7.42 -18.76 7.18
C ASN A 69 6.07 -18.01 7.09
N ILE A 70 5.80 -17.38 5.94
CA ILE A 70 4.49 -16.79 5.61
C ILE A 70 3.90 -17.58 4.45
N ASP A 71 2.83 -18.33 4.71
CA ASP A 71 2.08 -19.01 3.65
C ASP A 71 1.09 -18.03 3.00
N PRO A 72 1.29 -17.65 1.73
CA PRO A 72 0.36 -16.75 1.05
C PRO A 72 -0.98 -17.47 0.87
N LEU A 73 -2.04 -16.83 1.37
CA LEU A 73 -3.41 -17.33 1.32
C LEU A 73 -3.76 -17.83 -0.08
N SER A 74 -3.94 -19.14 -0.18
CA SER A 74 -4.40 -19.80 -1.40
C SER A 74 -5.79 -20.36 -1.14
N PHE A 75 -6.75 -20.00 -1.99
CA PHE A 75 -8.08 -20.59 -1.94
C PHE A 75 -8.17 -21.72 -2.96
N SER A 76 -8.53 -22.91 -2.50
CA SER A 76 -8.90 -24.02 -3.37
C SER A 76 -10.31 -23.74 -3.92
N LEU A 77 -10.38 -23.36 -5.20
CA LEU A 77 -11.64 -23.19 -5.89
C LEU A 77 -12.06 -24.54 -6.52
N PRO A 78 -13.21 -25.13 -6.13
CA PRO A 78 -13.62 -26.46 -6.60
C PRO A 78 -13.86 -26.56 -8.12
N PHE A 79 -13.95 -25.43 -8.82
CA PHE A 79 -14.22 -25.36 -10.26
C PHE A 79 -13.03 -24.88 -11.10
N VAL A 80 -11.89 -24.53 -10.46
CA VAL A 80 -10.69 -24.07 -11.16
C VAL A 80 -9.65 -25.18 -11.12
N ASN A 81 -9.74 -26.10 -12.09
CA ASN A 81 -8.62 -27.00 -12.36
C ASN A 81 -7.48 -26.14 -12.88
N ALA A 82 -6.41 -26.03 -12.09
CA ALA A 82 -5.22 -25.26 -12.42
C ALA A 82 -4.60 -25.82 -13.70
N ARG A 83 -4.97 -25.23 -14.84
CA ARG A 83 -4.37 -25.58 -16.13
C ARG A 83 -2.88 -25.25 -16.06
N GLU A 84 -2.03 -26.26 -16.27
CA GLU A 84 -0.57 -26.08 -16.22
C GLU A 84 -0.03 -25.29 -17.40
N THR A 85 -0.79 -25.27 -18.51
CA THR A 85 -0.39 -24.62 -19.75
C THR A 85 -0.47 -23.09 -19.62
N PRO A 86 0.64 -22.36 -19.85
CA PRO A 86 0.63 -20.91 -19.86
C PRO A 86 -0.24 -20.39 -21.01
N ILE A 87 -1.00 -19.32 -20.74
CA ILE A 87 -1.80 -18.60 -21.73
C ILE A 87 -1.08 -17.30 -22.04
N GLN A 88 -0.81 -17.01 -23.30
CA GLN A 88 -0.25 -15.73 -23.73
C GLN A 88 -1.36 -14.89 -24.38
N PRO A 89 -1.92 -13.87 -23.69
CA PRO A 89 -3.06 -13.12 -24.23
C PRO A 89 -2.70 -12.27 -25.45
N PHE A 90 -1.49 -11.71 -25.45
CA PHE A 90 -0.96 -10.84 -26.51
C PHE A 90 0.56 -11.00 -26.60
N ASP A 91 1.14 -10.85 -27.80
CA ASP A 91 2.59 -11.01 -28.03
C ASP A 91 3.48 -10.06 -27.21
N ARG A 92 2.95 -8.91 -26.78
CA ARG A 92 3.67 -7.90 -25.99
C ARG A 92 3.57 -8.09 -24.48
N VAL A 93 2.69 -8.98 -24.00
CA VAL A 93 2.45 -9.21 -22.58
C VAL A 93 3.02 -10.59 -22.20
N PRO A 94 3.68 -10.74 -21.03
CA PRO A 94 4.19 -12.04 -20.61
C PRO A 94 3.07 -13.06 -20.44
N ALA A 95 3.44 -14.34 -20.47
CA ALA A 95 2.50 -15.41 -20.28
C ALA A 95 1.85 -15.35 -18.89
N VAL A 96 0.53 -15.59 -18.87
CA VAL A 96 -0.31 -15.75 -17.70
C VAL A 96 -0.32 -17.22 -17.33
N TYR A 97 -0.05 -17.54 -16.06
CA TYR A 97 -0.03 -18.91 -15.55
C TYR A 97 -1.32 -19.18 -14.76
N PRO A 98 -2.28 -19.97 -15.30
CA PRO A 98 -3.56 -20.21 -14.64
C PRO A 98 -3.44 -20.86 -13.27
N ARG A 99 -2.38 -21.65 -13.04
CA ARG A 99 -2.04 -22.19 -11.71
C ARG A 99 -1.86 -21.13 -10.62
N ASN A 100 -1.54 -19.89 -10.99
CA ASN A 100 -1.35 -18.79 -10.04
C ASN A 100 -2.66 -18.09 -9.67
N VAL A 101 -3.78 -18.41 -10.34
CA VAL A 101 -5.09 -17.78 -10.11
C VAL A 101 -5.54 -17.93 -8.66
N ARG A 102 -5.26 -19.08 -8.02
CA ARG A 102 -5.57 -19.31 -6.60
C ARG A 102 -4.90 -18.31 -5.65
N TYR A 103 -3.66 -17.91 -5.97
CA TYR A 103 -2.91 -16.94 -5.19
C TYR A 103 -3.36 -15.51 -5.50
N ALA A 104 -3.68 -15.23 -6.77
CA ALA A 104 -4.22 -13.94 -7.19
C ALA A 104 -5.57 -13.65 -6.52
N ILE A 105 -6.48 -14.64 -6.51
CA ILE A 105 -7.79 -14.52 -5.87
C ILE A 105 -7.64 -14.43 -4.35
N GLY A 106 -6.79 -15.26 -3.74
CA GLY A 106 -6.56 -15.18 -2.30
C GLY A 106 -6.00 -13.84 -1.84
N LEU A 107 -5.01 -13.33 -2.56
CA LEU A 107 -4.47 -11.99 -2.31
C LEU A 107 -5.53 -10.90 -2.54
N PHE A 108 -6.34 -11.02 -3.60
CA PHE A 108 -7.38 -10.06 -3.90
C PHE A 108 -8.47 -10.02 -2.82
N VAL A 109 -9.02 -11.17 -2.43
CA VAL A 109 -10.08 -11.25 -1.41
C VAL A 109 -9.54 -10.77 -0.06
N TRP A 110 -8.37 -11.26 0.36
CA TRP A 110 -7.77 -10.85 1.62
C TRP A 110 -7.42 -9.35 1.62
N GLY A 111 -6.82 -8.87 0.53
CA GLY A 111 -6.50 -7.46 0.35
C GLY A 111 -7.73 -6.58 0.35
N LEU A 112 -8.84 -7.01 -0.28
CA LEU A 112 -10.10 -6.28 -0.30
C LEU A 112 -10.73 -6.18 1.09
N VAL A 113 -10.69 -7.26 1.88
CA VAL A 113 -11.16 -7.25 3.28
C VAL A 113 -10.36 -6.25 4.11
N PHE A 114 -9.03 -6.30 4.05
CA PHE A 114 -8.18 -5.36 4.79
C PHE A 114 -8.33 -3.92 4.30
N TRP A 115 -8.46 -3.72 2.99
CA TRP A 115 -8.72 -2.41 2.40
C TRP A 115 -10.06 -1.81 2.84
N TRP A 116 -11.10 -2.65 2.97
CA TRP A 116 -12.37 -2.23 3.54
C TRP A 116 -12.22 -1.86 5.02
N CYS A 117 -11.52 -2.66 5.82
CA CYS A 117 -11.25 -2.31 7.22
C CYS A 117 -10.44 -1.00 7.35
N LEU A 118 -9.49 -0.78 6.46
CA LEU A 118 -8.74 0.48 6.37
C LEU A 118 -9.64 1.67 5.99
N ALA A 119 -10.71 1.47 5.21
CA ALA A 119 -11.68 2.53 4.95
C ALA A 119 -12.30 3.06 6.25
N VAL A 120 -12.58 2.16 7.20
CA VAL A 120 -13.10 2.57 8.52
C VAL A 120 -12.07 3.43 9.27
N LEU A 121 -10.80 3.02 9.27
CA LEU A 121 -9.75 3.70 10.03
C LEU A 121 -9.24 4.99 9.38
N MET A 122 -9.18 5.06 8.05
CA MET A 122 -8.56 6.16 7.31
C MET A 122 -9.58 7.15 6.74
N VAL A 123 -10.83 6.76 6.54
CA VAL A 123 -11.85 7.61 5.93
C VAL A 123 -12.96 7.90 6.94
N LEU A 124 -13.57 6.86 7.48
CA LEU A 124 -14.78 7.01 8.27
C LEU A 124 -14.52 7.55 9.69
N MET A 125 -13.48 7.05 10.36
CA MET A 125 -13.15 7.45 11.74
C MET A 125 -12.67 8.92 11.85
N PRO A 126 -11.75 9.41 11.01
CA PRO A 126 -11.37 10.83 11.01
C PRO A 126 -12.56 11.74 10.73
N ALA A 127 -13.38 11.40 9.74
CA ALA A 127 -14.57 12.17 9.38
C ALA A 127 -15.67 12.15 10.45
N ARG A 128 -15.72 11.12 11.30
CA ARG A 128 -16.63 11.07 12.45
C ARG A 128 -16.17 11.93 13.61
N ALA A 129 -14.87 12.01 13.87
CA ALA A 129 -14.34 12.87 14.93
C ALA A 129 -14.65 14.36 14.65
N THR A 130 -14.62 14.78 13.37
CA THR A 130 -15.00 16.14 12.96
C THR A 130 -16.51 16.38 13.06
N LEU A 131 -17.33 15.37 12.74
CA LEU A 131 -18.80 15.46 12.82
C LEU A 131 -19.36 15.35 14.26
N GLU A 132 -18.81 14.49 15.12
CA GLU A 132 -19.22 14.35 16.52
C GLU A 132 -18.84 15.57 17.37
N LEU A 133 -17.80 16.32 16.98
CA LEU A 133 -17.53 17.65 17.56
C LEU A 133 -18.63 18.67 17.23
N SER A 134 -19.40 18.44 16.17
CA SER A 134 -20.45 19.35 15.66
C SER A 134 -21.88 18.87 15.95
N ALA A 135 -22.11 17.58 16.21
CA ALA A 135 -23.43 17.02 16.40
C ALA A 135 -23.51 16.12 17.64
N SER A 136 -24.49 16.43 18.49
CA SER A 136 -24.83 15.71 19.70
C SER A 136 -25.29 14.26 19.43
N GLY A 137 -24.36 13.30 19.49
CA GLY A 137 -24.60 11.92 19.95
C GLY A 137 -25.58 11.02 19.17
N GLU A 138 -25.99 11.36 17.95
CA GLU A 138 -26.79 10.47 17.11
C GLU A 138 -25.91 9.69 16.12
N GLY A 139 -26.16 8.38 16.01
CA GLY A 139 -25.40 7.49 15.14
C GLY A 139 -25.48 7.88 13.67
N VAL A 140 -24.36 7.71 12.96
CA VAL A 140 -24.17 8.15 11.56
C VAL A 140 -25.15 7.45 10.59
N PRO A 141 -26.10 8.18 9.98
CA PRO A 141 -26.94 7.68 8.89
C PRO A 141 -26.09 7.32 7.66
N ILE A 142 -26.55 6.37 6.83
CA ILE A 142 -25.84 5.96 5.60
C ILE A 142 -25.63 7.15 4.63
N GLY A 143 -26.53 8.15 4.66
CA GLY A 143 -26.39 9.38 3.87
C GLY A 143 -25.11 10.18 4.18
N ASP A 144 -24.68 10.16 5.44
CA ASP A 144 -23.49 10.91 5.89
C ASP A 144 -22.20 10.25 5.40
N VAL A 145 -22.17 8.93 5.25
CA VAL A 145 -21.03 8.22 4.66
C VAL A 145 -20.82 8.64 3.20
N VAL A 146 -21.93 8.80 2.46
CA VAL A 146 -21.88 9.24 1.06
C VAL A 146 -21.42 10.70 0.95
N SER A 147 -21.83 11.57 1.88
CA SER A 147 -21.35 12.96 1.89
C SER A 147 -19.90 13.08 2.33
N ILE A 148 -19.44 12.28 3.29
CA ILE A 148 -18.02 12.24 3.70
C ILE A 148 -17.14 11.89 2.50
N ILE A 149 -17.50 10.82 1.78
CA ILE A 149 -16.79 10.45 0.57
C ILE A 149 -16.92 11.58 -0.45
N GLY A 150 -18.12 12.09 -0.72
CA GLY A 150 -18.35 13.18 -1.68
C GLY A 150 -17.54 14.45 -1.40
N ASN A 151 -17.32 14.79 -0.13
CA ASN A 151 -16.53 15.96 0.29
C ASN A 151 -15.03 15.72 0.09
N ALA A 152 -14.54 14.50 0.35
CA ALA A 152 -13.16 14.10 0.07
C ALA A 152 -12.87 13.96 -1.45
N PHE A 153 -13.89 14.04 -2.31
CA PHE A 153 -13.74 14.00 -3.77
C PHE A 153 -13.38 15.38 -4.36
N SER A 154 -12.25 15.95 -3.95
CA SER A 154 -11.72 17.17 -4.59
C SER A 154 -10.97 16.84 -5.89
N PRO A 155 -11.04 17.70 -6.93
CA PRO A 155 -10.27 17.50 -8.17
C PRO A 155 -8.76 17.36 -7.91
N ALA A 156 -8.23 18.08 -6.92
CA ALA A 156 -6.81 18.04 -6.57
C ALA A 156 -6.42 16.66 -5.98
N ILE A 157 -7.27 16.09 -5.12
CA ILE A 157 -7.11 14.75 -4.55
C ILE A 157 -7.12 13.69 -5.64
N LEU A 158 -8.06 13.79 -6.60
CA LEU A 158 -8.14 12.86 -7.72
C LEU A 158 -6.90 12.91 -8.62
N VAL A 159 -6.38 14.12 -8.88
CA VAL A 159 -5.12 14.28 -9.62
C VAL A 159 -3.97 13.62 -8.87
N ASN A 160 -3.89 13.78 -7.55
CA ASN A 160 -2.86 13.14 -6.73
C ASN A 160 -2.97 11.61 -6.72
N ALA A 161 -4.18 11.08 -6.48
CA ALA A 161 -4.44 9.64 -6.53
C ALA A 161 -4.10 9.06 -7.92
N CYS A 162 -4.43 9.78 -9.00
CA CYS A 162 -4.06 9.42 -10.36
C CYS A 162 -2.54 9.43 -10.55
N LEU A 163 -1.83 10.44 -10.04
CA LEU A 163 -0.38 10.54 -10.12
C LEU A 163 0.31 9.37 -9.39
N LEU A 164 -0.16 9.01 -8.19
CA LEU A 164 0.33 7.85 -7.45
C LEU A 164 0.05 6.56 -8.21
N PHE A 165 -1.15 6.40 -8.75
CA PHE A 165 -1.51 5.23 -9.56
C PHE A 165 -0.62 5.08 -10.80
N VAL A 166 -0.41 6.17 -11.55
CA VAL A 166 0.48 6.19 -12.71
C VAL A 166 1.92 5.90 -12.30
N SER A 167 2.38 6.45 -11.18
CA SER A 167 3.71 6.19 -10.62
C SER A 167 3.90 4.70 -10.30
N GLN A 168 2.90 4.06 -9.69
CA GLN A 168 2.90 2.62 -9.42
C GLN A 168 2.96 1.81 -10.73
N LEU A 169 2.13 2.16 -11.72
CA LEU A 169 2.13 1.49 -13.02
C LEU A 169 3.48 1.59 -13.74
N VAL A 170 4.09 2.78 -13.74
CA VAL A 170 5.42 3.01 -14.34
C VAL A 170 6.48 2.19 -13.62
N THR A 171 6.44 2.15 -12.29
CA THR A 171 7.37 1.36 -11.47
C THR A 171 7.24 -0.12 -11.77
N ILE A 172 6.01 -0.65 -11.78
CA ILE A 172 5.71 -2.04 -12.14
C ILE A 172 6.20 -2.33 -13.57
N ARG A 173 5.90 -1.46 -14.54
CA ARG A 173 6.31 -1.64 -15.94
C ARG A 173 7.83 -1.72 -16.07
N ARG A 174 8.55 -0.82 -15.42
CA ARG A 174 10.01 -0.72 -15.52
C ARG A 174 10.73 -1.81 -14.73
N GLU A 175 10.32 -2.07 -13.51
CA GLU A 175 11.03 -2.97 -12.60
C GLU A 175 10.57 -4.42 -12.72
N PHE A 176 9.27 -4.68 -12.76
CA PHE A 176 8.75 -6.03 -12.77
C PHE A 176 8.86 -6.67 -14.16
N PHE A 177 8.38 -5.95 -15.18
CA PHE A 177 8.44 -6.42 -16.56
C PHE A 177 9.79 -6.11 -17.22
N GLY A 178 10.29 -4.87 -17.11
CA GLY A 178 11.53 -4.46 -17.75
C GLY A 178 12.78 -5.21 -17.28
N ARG A 179 12.89 -5.52 -15.97
CA ARG A 179 13.99 -6.35 -15.43
C ARG A 179 13.69 -7.85 -15.41
N ARG A 180 12.60 -8.29 -16.05
CA ARG A 180 12.16 -9.70 -16.09
C ARG A 180 12.07 -10.38 -14.71
N ARG A 181 11.72 -9.62 -13.66
CA ARG A 181 11.56 -10.18 -12.30
C ARG A 181 10.47 -11.25 -12.25
N HIS A 182 9.45 -11.14 -13.08
CA HIS A 182 8.40 -12.15 -13.26
C HIS A 182 8.93 -13.55 -13.63
N GLU A 183 10.10 -13.65 -14.26
CA GLU A 183 10.72 -14.94 -14.60
C GLU A 183 11.40 -15.61 -13.39
N ARG A 184 11.84 -14.81 -12.40
CA ARG A 184 12.67 -15.25 -11.28
C ARG A 184 11.89 -15.41 -9.97
N LEU A 185 10.74 -14.75 -9.86
CA LEU A 185 9.90 -14.74 -8.67
C LEU A 185 8.77 -15.76 -8.79
N SER A 186 8.45 -16.40 -7.66
CA SER A 186 7.26 -17.25 -7.55
C SER A 186 6.03 -16.40 -7.24
N ALA A 187 4.85 -16.95 -7.51
CA ALA A 187 3.58 -16.30 -7.18
C ALA A 187 3.50 -15.97 -5.67
N ALA A 188 4.02 -16.88 -4.84
CA ALA A 188 4.11 -16.70 -3.40
C ALA A 188 4.99 -15.51 -3.01
N THR A 189 6.19 -15.37 -3.61
CA THR A 189 7.08 -14.23 -3.31
C THR A 189 6.47 -12.89 -3.71
N ILE A 190 5.74 -12.85 -4.83
CA ILE A 190 5.06 -11.62 -5.29
C ILE A 190 3.93 -11.25 -4.34
N ALA A 191 3.17 -12.22 -3.83
CA ALA A 191 2.04 -11.98 -2.94
C ALA A 191 2.46 -11.63 -1.50
N GLU A 192 3.65 -12.04 -1.07
CA GLU A 192 4.15 -11.79 0.27
C GLU A 192 4.42 -10.30 0.55
N LEU A 193 5.02 -9.59 -0.42
CA LEU A 193 5.28 -8.15 -0.30
C LEU A 193 4.01 -7.34 -0.03
N PRO A 194 2.91 -7.48 -0.81
CA PRO A 194 1.72 -6.71 -0.56
C PRO A 194 1.03 -7.08 0.75
N ILE A 195 1.07 -8.34 1.17
CA ILE A 195 0.58 -8.74 2.50
C ILE A 195 1.33 -7.98 3.59
N ARG A 196 2.65 -7.94 3.54
CA ARG A 196 3.49 -7.22 4.53
C ARG A 196 3.20 -5.72 4.54
N VAL A 197 3.07 -5.09 3.36
CA VAL A 197 2.74 -3.66 3.24
C VAL A 197 1.36 -3.34 3.79
N ILE A 198 0.35 -4.15 3.47
CA ILE A 198 -1.03 -3.97 3.96
C ILE A 198 -1.10 -4.18 5.47
N LEU A 199 -0.43 -5.21 6.00
CA LEU A 199 -0.34 -5.44 7.45
C LEU A 199 0.34 -4.26 8.16
N PHE A 200 1.43 -3.73 7.60
CA PHE A 200 2.08 -2.55 8.16
C PHE A 200 1.14 -1.35 8.19
N TRP A 201 0.43 -1.06 7.08
CA TRP A 201 -0.55 0.02 7.03
C TRP A 201 -1.69 -0.18 8.04
N PHE A 202 -2.18 -1.41 8.16
CA PHE A 202 -3.24 -1.75 9.11
C PHE A 202 -2.81 -1.53 10.56
N LEU A 203 -1.62 -2.02 10.95
CA LEU A 203 -1.09 -1.82 12.29
C LEU A 203 -0.75 -0.35 12.57
N LEU A 204 -0.16 0.34 11.60
CA LEU A 204 0.18 1.76 11.70
C LEU A 204 -1.07 2.60 11.90
N THR A 205 -2.15 2.35 11.14
CA THR A 205 -3.39 3.12 11.23
C THR A 205 -4.16 2.83 12.51
N ILE A 206 -4.16 1.58 13.00
CA ILE A 206 -4.66 1.26 14.35
C ILE A 206 -3.89 2.06 15.40
N PHE A 207 -2.55 2.05 15.32
CA PHE A 207 -1.73 2.78 16.26
C PHE A 207 -1.99 4.29 16.17
N ALA A 208 -2.02 4.85 14.96
CA ALA A 208 -2.26 6.27 14.72
C ALA A 208 -3.62 6.73 15.23
N GLN A 209 -4.68 5.96 14.99
CA GLN A 209 -6.05 6.40 15.27
C GLN A 209 -6.53 6.04 16.67
N LEU A 210 -6.02 4.97 17.28
CA LEU A 210 -6.51 4.49 18.58
C LEU A 210 -5.50 4.71 19.70
N VAL A 211 -4.25 4.32 19.46
CA VAL A 211 -3.22 4.30 20.51
C VAL A 211 -2.61 5.69 20.70
N PHE A 212 -2.27 6.35 19.61
CA PHE A 212 -1.59 7.64 19.62
C PHE A 212 -2.42 8.77 20.26
N PRO A 213 -3.73 8.92 20.00
CA PRO A 213 -4.54 9.95 20.67
C PRO A 213 -4.68 9.66 22.17
N LEU A 214 -4.78 8.39 22.56
CA LEU A 214 -4.81 7.98 23.97
C LEU A 214 -3.48 8.33 24.68
N LEU A 215 -2.35 8.16 24.00
CA LEU A 215 -1.03 8.54 24.53
C LEU A 215 -0.89 10.06 24.65
N LEU A 216 -1.45 10.82 23.71
CA LEU A 216 -1.43 12.29 23.73
C LEU A 216 -2.51 12.91 24.61
N TRP A 217 -3.45 12.12 25.14
CA TRP A 217 -4.53 12.60 25.99
C TRP A 217 -4.07 13.55 27.11
N PRO A 218 -2.98 13.29 27.87
CA PRO A 218 -2.53 14.21 28.91
C PRO A 218 -2.05 15.57 28.37
N ILE A 219 -1.46 15.59 27.17
CA ILE A 219 -0.98 16.80 26.51
C ILE A 219 -2.16 17.57 25.93
N ALA A 220 -3.14 16.86 25.38
CA ALA A 220 -4.39 17.41 24.88
C ALA A 220 -5.26 18.07 25.97
N LEU A 221 -5.02 17.82 27.26
CA LEU A 221 -5.66 18.58 28.33
C LEU A 221 -5.14 20.02 28.46
N VAL A 222 -3.96 20.31 27.89
CA VAL A 222 -3.28 21.61 27.99
C VAL A 222 -3.32 22.37 26.66
N PHE A 223 -3.36 21.66 25.54
CA PHE A 223 -3.41 22.20 24.18
C PHE A 223 -4.73 21.88 23.49
N ASP A 224 -4.99 22.49 22.33
CA ASP A 224 -6.15 22.13 21.52
C ASP A 224 -6.04 20.67 21.02
N THR A 225 -6.88 19.80 21.59
CA THR A 225 -6.89 18.34 21.37
C THR A 225 -7.04 17.96 19.89
N ALA A 226 -7.88 18.71 19.17
CA ALA A 226 -8.20 18.43 17.78
C ALA A 226 -6.95 18.62 16.91
N THR A 227 -6.35 19.80 16.97
CA THR A 227 -5.16 20.15 16.19
C THR A 227 -3.98 19.22 16.47
N VAL A 228 -3.70 18.92 17.74
CA VAL A 228 -2.56 18.06 18.14
C VAL A 228 -2.72 16.63 17.63
N THR A 229 -3.93 16.10 17.70
CA THR A 229 -4.22 14.73 17.26
C THR A 229 -4.20 14.63 15.75
N GLU A 230 -4.85 15.55 15.05
CA GLU A 230 -5.01 15.52 13.60
C GLU A 230 -3.67 15.67 12.86
N VAL A 231 -2.85 16.63 13.29
CA VAL A 231 -1.50 16.84 12.76
C VAL A 231 -0.59 15.66 13.09
N GLY A 232 -0.69 15.13 14.32
CA GLY A 232 0.13 14.00 14.75
C GLY A 232 -0.19 12.71 13.99
N VAL A 233 -1.48 12.41 13.77
CA VAL A 233 -1.94 11.28 12.95
C VAL A 233 -1.42 11.38 11.52
N SER A 234 -1.61 12.54 10.89
CA SER A 234 -1.14 12.79 9.52
C SER A 234 0.37 12.59 9.41
N THR A 235 1.11 13.17 10.34
CA THR A 235 2.57 13.07 10.41
C THR A 235 3.00 11.62 10.54
N LEU A 236 2.34 10.82 11.39
CA LEU A 236 2.66 9.42 11.60
C LEU A 236 2.39 8.57 10.34
N VAL A 237 1.26 8.80 9.67
CA VAL A 237 0.89 8.11 8.43
C VAL A 237 1.89 8.41 7.32
N ILE A 238 2.27 9.69 7.17
CA ILE A 238 3.26 10.11 6.18
C ILE A 238 4.65 9.52 6.51
N ALA A 239 5.07 9.58 7.78
CA ALA A 239 6.32 8.96 8.22
C ALA A 239 6.32 7.45 7.97
N GLY A 240 5.18 6.79 8.18
CA GLY A 240 4.97 5.39 7.83
C GLY A 240 5.15 5.12 6.34
N LYS A 241 4.53 5.94 5.47
CA LYS A 241 4.72 5.84 4.01
C LYS A 241 6.19 5.93 3.63
N LEU A 242 6.90 6.95 4.13
CA LEU A 242 8.33 7.15 3.86
C LEU A 242 9.16 5.97 4.36
N THR A 243 8.79 5.39 5.52
CA THR A 243 9.45 4.21 6.08
C THR A 243 9.29 3.00 5.17
N ILE A 244 8.09 2.75 4.62
CA ILE A 244 7.85 1.65 3.67
C ILE A 244 8.74 1.81 2.44
N GLU A 245 8.78 3.01 1.85
CA GLU A 245 9.54 3.27 0.63
C GLU A 245 11.05 3.16 0.84
N TRP A 246 11.54 3.67 1.97
CA TRP A 246 12.93 3.51 2.35
C TRP A 246 13.27 2.04 2.56
N ALA A 247 12.46 1.31 3.34
CA ALA A 247 12.70 -0.09 3.66
C ALA A 247 12.62 -1.03 2.45
N THR A 248 11.65 -0.81 1.55
CA THR A 248 11.52 -1.58 0.30
C THR A 248 12.60 -1.25 -0.73
N ARG A 249 13.21 -0.06 -0.65
CA ARG A 249 14.40 0.26 -1.44
C ARG A 249 15.64 -0.40 -0.86
N GLU A 250 15.86 -0.27 0.44
CA GLU A 250 17.01 -0.85 1.12
C GLU A 250 17.10 -2.36 0.86
N SER A 251 15.99 -3.07 1.01
CA SER A 251 15.92 -4.52 0.74
C SER A 251 16.29 -4.90 -0.70
N GLN A 252 16.10 -3.99 -1.67
CA GLN A 252 16.41 -4.24 -3.07
C GLN A 252 17.88 -4.00 -3.43
N TRP A 253 18.64 -3.25 -2.62
CA TRP A 253 19.96 -2.75 -2.99
C TRP A 253 21.09 -3.22 -2.08
N SER A 254 20.87 -3.45 -0.77
CA SER A 254 21.96 -3.75 0.16
C SER A 254 22.25 -5.24 0.39
N GLY A 255 21.41 -6.17 -0.08
CA GLY A 255 21.64 -7.61 0.04
C GLY A 255 21.55 -8.16 1.48
N GLU A 256 21.84 -7.35 2.49
CA GLU A 256 21.66 -7.59 3.92
C GLU A 256 20.60 -6.64 4.48
N SER A 257 19.34 -7.08 4.51
CA SER A 257 18.27 -6.30 5.14
C SER A 257 18.36 -6.41 6.67
N SER A 258 18.63 -5.30 7.36
CA SER A 258 18.61 -5.25 8.85
C SER A 258 17.39 -4.48 9.37
N GLY A 259 16.95 -4.79 10.61
CA GLY A 259 15.86 -4.08 11.29
C GLY A 259 14.51 -4.13 10.57
N ILE A 260 13.86 -2.97 10.41
CA ILE A 260 12.54 -2.82 9.76
C ILE A 260 12.58 -3.25 8.29
N ALA A 261 13.70 -3.05 7.59
CA ALA A 261 13.84 -3.47 6.18
C ALA A 261 13.70 -4.99 5.99
N ARG A 262 14.07 -5.78 7.01
CA ARG A 262 13.87 -7.23 7.00
C ARG A 262 12.38 -7.60 6.94
N PHE A 263 11.52 -6.82 7.58
CA PHE A 263 10.06 -7.07 7.55
C PHE A 263 9.49 -6.94 6.14
N PHE A 264 10.06 -6.09 5.28
CA PHE A 264 9.62 -5.87 3.90
C PHE A 264 10.38 -6.69 2.87
N THR A 265 11.33 -7.52 3.30
CA THR A 265 12.10 -8.39 2.40
C THR A 265 11.37 -9.72 2.25
N PRO A 266 10.89 -10.07 1.05
CA PRO A 266 10.24 -11.35 0.82
C PRO A 266 11.21 -12.51 1.02
N GLU A 267 10.72 -13.63 1.54
CA GLU A 267 11.55 -14.81 1.72
C GLU A 267 11.91 -15.43 0.36
N ASN A 268 13.22 -15.60 0.12
CA ASN A 268 13.75 -16.29 -1.06
C ASN A 268 14.27 -17.66 -0.62
N PRO A 269 13.49 -18.74 -0.75
CA PRO A 269 13.91 -20.09 -0.36
C PRO A 269 15.01 -20.69 -1.27
N HIS A 270 15.66 -19.86 -2.09
CA HIS A 270 16.65 -20.27 -3.10
C HIS A 270 17.95 -19.47 -3.01
N SER A 271 18.17 -18.70 -1.94
CA SER A 271 19.47 -18.05 -1.66
C SER A 271 20.38 -18.91 -0.77
N SER A 272 19.94 -20.13 -0.44
CA SER A 272 20.68 -21.12 0.36
C SER A 272 21.23 -22.29 -0.48
N GLU A 273 21.40 -22.08 -1.79
CA GLU A 273 22.18 -22.97 -2.68
C GLU A 273 23.48 -22.29 -3.10
#